data_AF-A0A4W2CFM6-F1
#
_entry.id   AF-A0A4W2CFM6-F1
#
_cell.length_a   1.000
_cell.length_b   1.000
_cell.length_c   1.000
_cell.angle_alpha   90.00
_cell.angle_beta   90.00
_cell.angle_gamma   90.00
#
_symmetry.space_group_name_H-M   'P 1'
#
loop_
_entity.id
_entity.type
_entity.pdbx_description
1 polymer ?
#
loop_
_entity_poly.entity_id
_entity_poly.type
_entity_poly.pdbx_seq_one_letter_code
_entity_poly.pdbx_strand_id
1 'polypeptide(L)'
;METGCWLLGGEFEDSVFEERRERRPGPPESYRAKRCEPQWFYEETGSSDDVEALTVQKFKGDLAYRRQEYQKALQEYSSISEKLPSTNFAMKRDVQEGQARCLVHLGRHKEALEIATNLENKATNTDHLTTVLYLQFTICSSLQNLEKTIFCLQKLISLHPFNPWNWGRLGEAYLNLGPVLSASLASSQKENSFTSSDTAIKSSFPHSGKDCLLCFPETLPEGSVEVSSGNKQRNEKALKNIQNRMTEERAAVLLETQMKACASFIRTRLLLQLAQCQQTSFALERNLKTQQEIEDKMKRFSFKEDTLLLIAEVMGEDIVPEKIRDEVHTEVKCVGPAALTALVIGSSKEFEDKWFRKIKDHFCPFENQFHTEIQILP
;
A
#
# COMPACT_ATOMS: atom_id res chain seq x y z
N MET A 1 -17.07 34.07 27.42
CA MET A 1 -15.85 34.41 26.66
C MET A 1 -14.71 34.39 27.64
N GLU A 2 -13.91 33.32 27.60
CA GLU A 2 -12.46 33.41 27.73
C GLU A 2 -11.90 32.08 27.22
N THR A 3 -10.94 32.23 26.32
CA THR A 3 -10.38 31.25 25.40
C THR A 3 -9.53 30.23 26.13
N GLY A 4 -9.99 28.98 26.16
CA GLY A 4 -9.16 27.80 26.46
C GLY A 4 -8.19 27.54 25.32
N CYS A 5 -7.12 28.34 25.24
CA CYS A 5 -5.95 28.04 24.43
C CYS A 5 -5.17 26.94 25.17
N TRP A 6 -5.41 25.69 24.78
CA TRP A 6 -4.67 24.56 25.31
C TRP A 6 -3.26 24.55 24.71
N LEU A 7 -2.26 24.98 25.48
CA LEU A 7 -0.87 24.71 25.16
C LEU A 7 -0.59 23.22 25.42
N LEU A 8 -0.44 22.43 24.36
CA LEU A 8 0.39 21.23 24.41
C LEU A 8 1.85 21.69 24.55
N GLY A 9 2.40 21.65 25.76
CA GLY A 9 3.78 22.02 26.03
C GLY A 9 4.23 21.37 27.33
N GLY A 10 5.25 20.50 27.23
CA GLY A 10 5.60 19.54 28.26
C GLY A 10 6.18 20.14 29.54
N GLU A 11 5.68 19.65 30.67
CA GLU A 11 6.45 19.67 31.90
C GLU A 11 7.61 18.68 31.73
N PHE A 12 8.83 19.22 31.76
CA PHE A 12 10.05 18.45 31.57
C PHE A 12 10.38 17.74 32.89
N GLU A 13 10.29 16.42 32.91
CA GLU A 13 10.61 15.62 34.09
C GLU A 13 12.13 15.46 34.21
N ASP A 14 12.77 16.34 34.97
CA ASP A 14 14.24 16.36 35.19
C ASP A 14 14.78 15.09 35.89
N SER A 15 13.89 14.23 36.39
CA SER A 15 14.20 12.95 37.05
C SER A 15 14.76 11.89 36.10
N VAL A 16 14.65 12.10 34.77
CA VAL A 16 15.11 11.15 33.73
C VAL A 16 16.62 11.29 33.42
N PHE A 17 17.27 12.35 33.90
CA PHE A 17 18.70 12.55 33.69
C PHE A 17 19.53 11.83 34.74
N GLU A 18 20.38 10.89 34.31
CA GLU A 18 21.39 10.26 35.17
C GLU A 18 22.34 11.32 35.78
N GLU A 19 22.77 11.07 37.02
CA GLU A 19 23.77 11.87 37.70
C GLU A 19 25.03 11.99 36.84
N ARG A 20 25.45 13.24 36.57
CA ARG A 20 26.54 13.56 35.65
C ARG A 20 27.80 12.79 36.05
N ARG A 21 28.25 11.86 35.20
CA ARG A 21 29.55 11.19 35.38
C ARG A 21 30.63 12.23 35.66
N GLU A 22 31.34 12.07 36.78
CA GLU A 22 32.48 12.91 37.13
C GLU A 22 33.47 12.95 35.95
N ARG A 23 33.57 14.11 35.31
CA ARG A 23 34.56 14.32 34.26
C ARG A 23 35.93 14.31 34.92
N ARG A 24 36.82 13.44 34.44
CA ARG A 24 38.22 13.42 34.89
C ARG A 24 38.78 14.85 34.85
N PRO A 25 39.44 15.34 35.90
CA PRO A 25 40.06 16.66 35.91
C PRO A 25 41.30 16.62 35.01
N GLY A 26 41.07 16.78 33.71
CA GLY A 26 42.08 17.04 32.70
C GLY A 26 41.95 18.49 32.21
N PRO A 27 43.03 19.11 31.70
CA PRO A 27 42.92 20.38 31.01
C PRO A 27 41.90 20.24 29.87
N PRO A 28 41.02 21.23 29.65
CA PRO A 28 40.09 21.19 28.54
C PRO A 28 40.89 21.04 27.24
N GLU A 29 40.56 20.01 26.45
CA GLU A 29 41.09 19.89 25.10
C GLU A 29 40.80 21.18 24.34
N SER A 30 41.76 21.64 23.54
CA SER A 30 41.59 22.83 22.72
C SER A 30 40.45 22.58 21.73
N TYR A 31 39.25 23.04 22.06
CA TYR A 31 38.08 22.89 21.21
C TYR A 31 38.16 23.86 20.04
N ARG A 32 38.35 23.32 18.84
CA ARG A 32 38.23 24.08 17.60
C ARG A 32 36.87 23.75 16.98
N ALA A 33 35.97 24.74 16.97
CA ALA A 33 34.67 24.57 16.33
C ALA A 33 34.86 24.18 14.86
N LYS A 34 34.16 23.13 14.42
CA LYS A 34 34.16 22.71 13.02
C LYS A 34 33.47 23.78 12.18
N ARG A 35 34.13 24.22 11.11
CA ARG A 35 33.55 25.18 10.15
C ARG A 35 32.77 24.38 9.10
N CYS A 36 31.45 24.51 9.11
CA CYS A 36 30.55 23.75 8.24
C CYS A 36 30.18 24.57 6.99
N GLU A 37 31.18 24.96 6.19
CA GLU A 37 30.94 25.61 4.91
C GLU A 37 30.16 24.69 3.94
N PRO A 38 29.49 25.22 2.91
CA PRO A 38 28.84 24.38 1.90
C PRO A 38 29.81 23.33 1.36
N GLN A 39 29.40 22.06 1.40
CA GLN A 39 30.22 20.92 0.94
C GLN A 39 31.51 20.67 1.76
N TRP A 40 31.59 21.12 3.03
CA TRP A 40 32.74 20.93 3.92
C TRP A 40 33.26 19.48 4.00
N PHE A 41 32.39 18.49 3.79
CA PHE A 41 32.72 17.06 3.82
C PHE A 41 33.50 16.57 2.57
N TYR A 42 33.80 17.42 1.59
CA TYR A 42 34.67 17.06 0.47
C TYR A 42 36.16 17.15 0.79
N GLU A 43 36.54 18.04 1.71
CA GLU A 43 37.94 18.20 2.10
C GLU A 43 38.43 16.93 2.82
N GLU A 44 39.68 16.53 2.58
CA GLU A 44 40.31 15.44 3.34
C GLU A 44 40.42 15.87 4.80
N THR A 45 39.40 15.52 5.58
CA THR A 45 39.53 15.49 7.03
C THR A 45 40.55 14.41 7.33
N GLY A 46 41.78 14.79 7.70
CA GLY A 46 42.75 13.94 8.37
C GLY A 46 42.25 13.54 9.77
N SER A 47 41.00 13.07 9.85
CA SER A 47 40.40 12.57 11.07
C SER A 47 41.03 11.22 11.37
N SER A 48 41.58 11.09 12.57
CA SER A 48 42.07 9.81 13.08
C SER A 48 40.93 8.91 13.58
N ASP A 49 39.67 9.37 13.51
CA ASP A 49 38.50 8.62 13.95
C ASP A 49 37.78 7.99 12.75
N ASP A 50 37.87 6.65 12.68
CA ASP A 50 37.25 5.84 11.63
C ASP A 50 35.72 6.07 11.54
N VAL A 51 35.04 6.38 12.65
CA VAL A 51 33.58 6.62 12.66
C VAL A 51 33.23 7.97 12.04
N GLU A 52 34.04 9.00 12.29
CA GLU A 52 33.88 10.31 11.67
C GLU A 52 34.12 10.22 10.16
N ALA A 53 35.16 9.49 9.74
CA ALA A 53 35.46 9.29 8.32
C ALA A 53 34.29 8.61 7.58
N LEU A 54 33.65 7.60 8.19
CA LEU A 54 32.47 6.94 7.61
C LEU A 54 31.24 7.87 7.58
N THR A 55 31.09 8.76 8.55
CA THR A 55 30.02 9.77 8.56
C THR A 55 30.19 10.78 7.41
N VAL A 56 31.41 11.28 7.21
CA VAL A 56 31.77 12.15 6.09
C VAL A 56 31.50 11.45 4.75
N GLN A 57 31.85 10.17 4.65
CA GLN A 57 31.58 9.36 3.46
C GLN A 57 30.06 9.20 3.22
N LYS A 58 29.26 9.01 4.28
CA LYS A 58 27.79 8.96 4.18
C LYS A 58 27.24 10.24 3.55
N PHE A 59 27.72 11.41 3.98
CA PHE A 59 27.30 12.69 3.40
C PHE A 59 27.65 12.83 1.93
N LYS A 60 28.79 12.28 1.48
CA LYS A 60 29.13 12.22 0.04
C LYS A 60 28.11 11.37 -0.73
N GLY A 61 27.73 10.21 -0.19
CA GLY A 61 26.66 9.37 -0.74
C GLY A 61 25.31 10.09 -0.80
N ASP A 62 24.89 10.73 0.29
CA ASP A 62 23.63 11.48 0.39
C ASP A 62 23.58 12.64 -0.62
N LEU A 63 24.69 13.36 -0.79
CA LEU A 63 24.78 14.42 -1.78
C LEU A 63 24.72 13.88 -3.21
N ALA A 64 25.44 12.78 -3.50
CA ALA A 64 25.39 12.13 -4.80
C ALA A 64 23.95 11.66 -5.12
N TYR A 65 23.24 11.12 -4.13
CA TYR A 65 21.82 10.75 -4.27
C TYR A 65 20.96 11.98 -4.61
N ARG A 66 21.13 13.09 -3.90
CA ARG A 66 20.40 14.34 -4.19
C ARG A 66 20.71 14.90 -5.59
N ARG A 67 21.92 14.70 -6.10
CA ARG A 67 22.33 15.05 -7.47
C ARG A 67 21.85 14.05 -8.52
N GLN A 68 21.12 13.00 -8.12
CA GLN A 68 20.66 11.91 -9.00
C GLN A 68 21.82 11.07 -9.57
N GLU A 69 23.00 11.14 -8.96
CA GLU A 69 24.17 10.31 -9.28
C GLU A 69 24.03 8.93 -8.59
N TYR A 70 22.94 8.21 -8.85
CA TYR A 70 22.53 7.04 -8.05
C TYR A 70 23.55 5.90 -8.02
N GLN A 71 24.26 5.67 -9.13
CA GLN A 71 25.31 4.65 -9.20
C GLN A 71 26.49 5.00 -8.27
N LYS A 72 26.87 6.27 -8.22
CA LYS A 72 27.95 6.77 -7.36
C LYS A 72 27.51 6.77 -5.89
N ALA A 73 26.30 7.22 -5.61
CA ALA A 73 25.73 7.15 -4.26
C ALA A 73 25.74 5.71 -3.73
N LEU A 74 25.33 4.75 -4.56
CA LEU A 74 25.36 3.32 -4.22
C LEU A 74 26.78 2.82 -3.93
N GLN A 75 27.78 3.24 -4.71
CA GLN A 75 29.19 2.89 -4.47
C GLN A 75 29.70 3.43 -3.13
N GLU A 76 29.37 4.68 -2.79
CA GLU A 76 29.74 5.27 -1.49
C GLU A 76 29.12 4.51 -0.33
N TYR A 77 27.82 4.23 -0.41
CA TYR A 77 27.13 3.45 0.63
C TYR A 77 27.68 2.03 0.77
N SER A 78 27.98 1.35 -0.33
CA SER A 78 28.59 0.02 -0.28
C SER A 78 29.97 0.02 0.35
N SER A 79 30.81 1.02 0.04
CA SER A 79 32.12 1.18 0.67
C SER A 79 32.02 1.41 2.18
N ILE A 80 31.01 2.17 2.64
CA ILE A 80 30.74 2.33 4.07
C ILE A 80 30.35 0.98 4.69
N SER A 81 29.46 0.23 4.05
CA SER A 81 28.97 -1.05 4.58
C SER A 81 30.08 -2.11 4.75
N GLU A 82 31.13 -2.07 3.94
CA GLU A 82 32.29 -2.97 4.05
C GLU A 82 33.19 -2.62 5.24
N LYS A 83 33.31 -1.32 5.57
CA LYS A 83 34.17 -0.80 6.64
C LYS A 83 33.45 -0.68 7.99
N LEU A 84 32.12 -0.74 7.98
CA LEU A 84 31.32 -0.48 9.18
C LEU A 84 31.47 -1.60 10.23
N PRO A 85 31.82 -1.27 11.49
CA PRO A 85 31.77 -2.24 12.57
C PRO A 85 30.37 -2.82 12.75
N SER A 86 30.28 -4.11 13.11
CA SER A 86 29.01 -4.82 13.30
C SER A 86 28.12 -4.23 14.42
N THR A 87 28.71 -3.46 15.33
CA THR A 87 28.05 -2.80 16.46
C THR A 87 27.36 -1.49 16.10
N ASN A 88 27.65 -0.89 14.95
CA ASN A 88 27.07 0.40 14.55
C ASN A 88 25.73 0.22 13.82
N PHE A 89 24.71 -0.24 14.55
CA PHE A 89 23.39 -0.56 13.99
C PHE A 89 22.71 0.63 13.32
N ALA A 90 22.83 1.83 13.90
CA ALA A 90 22.17 3.03 13.38
C ALA A 90 22.71 3.42 12.00
N MET A 91 24.04 3.54 11.86
CA MET A 91 24.64 3.86 10.56
C MET A 91 24.42 2.74 9.54
N LYS A 92 24.46 1.47 9.98
CA LYS A 92 24.17 0.32 9.11
C LYS A 92 22.79 0.43 8.47
N ARG A 93 21.76 0.71 9.28
CA ARG A 93 20.39 0.91 8.81
C ARG A 93 20.32 2.07 7.81
N ASP A 94 20.85 3.24 8.16
CA ASP A 94 20.82 4.43 7.31
C ASP A 94 21.44 4.15 5.94
N VAL A 95 22.61 3.49 5.93
CA VAL A 95 23.33 3.12 4.71
C VAL A 95 22.52 2.12 3.89
N GLN A 96 21.95 1.08 4.51
CA GLN A 96 21.11 0.10 3.82
C GLN A 96 19.86 0.74 3.20
N GLU A 97 19.22 1.67 3.91
CA GLU A 97 18.11 2.46 3.39
C GLU A 97 18.53 3.32 2.18
N GLY A 98 19.70 3.96 2.26
CA GLY A 98 20.32 4.70 1.14
C GLY A 98 20.59 3.80 -0.07
N GLN A 99 21.14 2.60 0.15
CA GLN A 99 21.37 1.60 -0.90
C GLN A 99 20.06 1.20 -1.58
N ALA A 100 19.03 0.85 -0.80
CA ALA A 100 17.73 0.46 -1.33
C ALA A 100 17.10 1.57 -2.18
N ARG A 101 17.15 2.83 -1.73
CA ARG A 101 16.69 3.99 -2.52
C ARG A 101 17.45 4.14 -3.84
N CYS A 102 18.78 4.01 -3.83
CA CYS A 102 19.58 4.04 -5.05
C CYS A 102 19.18 2.91 -6.01
N LEU A 103 19.00 1.70 -5.49
CA LEU A 103 18.64 0.52 -6.28
C LEU A 103 17.28 0.69 -6.98
N VAL A 104 16.29 1.32 -6.33
CA VAL A 104 15.01 1.67 -6.97
C VAL A 104 15.23 2.54 -8.20
N HIS A 105 15.98 3.64 -8.07
CA HIS A 105 16.26 4.55 -9.17
C HIS A 105 17.11 3.93 -10.30
N LEU A 106 17.89 2.89 -9.98
CA LEU A 106 18.67 2.12 -10.94
C LEU A 106 17.88 0.96 -11.58
N GLY A 107 16.60 0.80 -11.25
CA GLY A 107 15.76 -0.29 -11.76
C GLY A 107 15.98 -1.65 -11.09
N ARG A 108 16.86 -1.74 -10.09
CA ARG A 108 17.25 -2.96 -9.36
C ARG A 108 16.31 -3.26 -8.20
N HIS A 109 15.01 -3.31 -8.49
CA HIS A 109 13.95 -3.37 -7.48
C HIS A 109 13.96 -4.63 -6.61
N LYS A 110 14.40 -5.78 -7.16
CA LYS A 110 14.48 -7.04 -6.40
C LYS A 110 15.45 -6.92 -5.22
N GLU A 111 16.61 -6.32 -5.47
CA GLU A 111 17.64 -6.09 -4.45
C GLU A 111 17.19 -5.05 -3.43
N ALA A 112 16.53 -3.97 -3.89
CA ALA A 112 15.94 -2.97 -3.00
C ALA A 112 14.92 -3.60 -2.03
N LEU A 113 14.07 -4.50 -2.55
CA LEU A 113 13.06 -5.19 -1.74
C LEU A 113 13.70 -6.14 -0.73
N GLU A 114 14.75 -6.88 -1.12
CA GLU A 114 15.49 -7.76 -0.19
C GLU A 114 16.08 -6.98 0.99
N ILE A 115 16.69 -5.81 0.71
CA ILE A 115 17.19 -4.92 1.76
C ILE A 115 16.04 -4.46 2.66
N ALA A 116 14.92 -4.00 2.08
CA ALA A 116 13.79 -3.48 2.84
C ALA A 116 13.12 -4.57 3.73
N THR A 117 13.01 -5.81 3.25
CA THR A 117 12.51 -6.94 4.05
C THR A 117 13.47 -7.30 5.17
N ASN A 118 14.78 -7.26 4.92
CA ASN A 118 15.79 -7.50 5.95
C ASN A 118 15.73 -6.42 7.06
N LEU A 119 15.56 -5.16 6.69
CA LEU A 119 15.38 -4.06 7.63
C LEU A 119 14.09 -4.20 8.45
N GLU A 120 12.98 -4.63 7.84
CA GLU A 120 11.69 -4.85 8.54
C GLU A 120 11.85 -5.91 9.63
N ASN A 121 12.47 -7.05 9.30
CA ASN A 121 12.73 -8.14 10.24
C ASN A 121 13.65 -7.76 11.40
N LYS A 122 14.42 -6.66 11.24
CA LYS A 122 15.35 -6.13 12.24
C LYS A 122 14.82 -4.89 12.96
N ALA A 123 13.58 -4.47 12.68
CA ALA A 123 13.00 -3.34 13.36
C ALA A 123 12.78 -3.64 14.85
N THR A 124 13.21 -2.71 15.70
CA THR A 124 13.14 -2.81 17.17
C THR A 124 12.32 -1.70 17.81
N ASN A 125 11.79 -0.78 16.99
CA ASN A 125 10.81 0.22 17.42
C ASN A 125 9.91 0.63 16.25
N THR A 126 8.83 1.33 16.59
CA THR A 126 7.80 1.85 15.69
C THR A 126 8.39 2.83 14.67
N ASP A 127 9.29 3.73 15.05
CA ASP A 127 9.91 4.72 14.16
C ASP A 127 10.72 4.07 13.03
N HIS A 128 11.55 3.08 13.37
CA HIS A 128 12.33 2.34 12.40
C HIS A 128 11.39 1.56 11.47
N LEU A 129 10.42 0.83 12.03
CA LEU A 129 9.47 0.08 11.22
C LEU A 129 8.69 0.99 10.25
N THR A 130 8.29 2.17 10.70
CA THR A 130 7.62 3.19 9.89
C THR A 130 8.47 3.61 8.70
N THR A 131 9.74 3.91 8.95
CA THR A 131 10.69 4.31 7.89
C THR A 131 10.87 3.20 6.85
N VAL A 132 10.98 1.95 7.31
CA VAL A 132 11.08 0.78 6.43
C VAL A 132 9.81 0.55 5.62
N LEU A 133 8.63 0.69 6.23
CA LEU A 133 7.36 0.54 5.53
C LEU A 133 7.17 1.64 4.46
N TYR A 134 7.61 2.88 4.70
CA TYR A 134 7.65 3.91 3.65
C TYR A 134 8.63 3.58 2.52
N LEU A 135 9.78 2.97 2.84
CA LEU A 135 10.72 2.48 1.82
C LEU A 135 10.06 1.38 0.97
N GLN A 136 9.44 0.37 1.59
CA GLN A 136 8.72 -0.69 0.88
C GLN A 136 7.56 -0.16 0.04
N PHE A 137 6.77 0.78 0.58
CA PHE A 137 5.73 1.48 -0.15
C PHE A 137 6.31 2.12 -1.43
N THR A 138 7.41 2.86 -1.32
CA THR A 138 8.07 3.51 -2.47
C THR A 138 8.53 2.49 -3.51
N ILE A 139 9.16 1.40 -3.08
CA ILE A 139 9.60 0.30 -3.96
C ILE A 139 8.39 -0.33 -4.69
N CYS A 140 7.35 -0.70 -3.96
CA CYS A 140 6.17 -1.36 -4.54
C CYS A 140 5.40 -0.44 -5.50
N SER A 141 5.29 0.85 -5.16
CA SER A 141 4.68 1.86 -6.02
C SER A 141 5.46 2.05 -7.32
N SER A 142 6.80 2.02 -7.27
CA SER A 142 7.63 2.11 -8.48
C SER A 142 7.46 0.90 -9.42
N LEU A 143 7.11 -0.27 -8.86
CA LEU A 143 6.79 -1.49 -9.60
C LEU A 143 5.32 -1.57 -10.05
N GLN A 144 4.50 -0.57 -9.74
CA GLN A 144 3.03 -0.60 -9.93
C GLN A 144 2.35 -1.82 -9.30
N ASN A 145 2.95 -2.39 -8.24
CA ASN A 145 2.36 -3.51 -7.50
C ASN A 145 1.34 -2.98 -6.50
N LEU A 146 0.11 -2.75 -6.98
CA LEU A 146 -0.96 -2.15 -6.19
C LEU A 146 -1.29 -2.93 -4.92
N GLU A 147 -1.31 -4.26 -4.98
CA GLU A 147 -1.60 -5.11 -3.81
C GLU A 147 -0.60 -4.88 -2.68
N LYS A 148 0.71 -4.94 -2.99
CA LYS A 148 1.76 -4.68 -2.00
C LYS A 148 1.77 -3.23 -1.54
N THR A 149 1.51 -2.28 -2.44
CA THR A 149 1.39 -0.86 -2.09
C THR A 149 0.26 -0.63 -1.07
N ILE A 150 -0.92 -1.22 -1.30
CA ILE A 150 -2.06 -1.16 -0.38
C ILE A 150 -1.66 -1.79 0.95
N PHE A 151 -1.06 -2.98 0.95
CA PHE A 151 -0.68 -3.66 2.17
C PHE A 151 0.34 -2.87 3.00
N CYS A 152 1.34 -2.24 2.36
CA CYS A 152 2.28 -1.35 3.06
C CYS A 152 1.56 -0.15 3.71
N LEU A 153 0.59 0.45 3.01
CA LEU A 153 -0.21 1.57 3.55
C LEU A 153 -1.10 1.13 4.72
N GLN A 154 -1.72 -0.05 4.63
CA GLN A 154 -2.51 -0.62 5.72
C GLN A 154 -1.64 -0.86 6.97
N LYS A 155 -0.43 -1.43 6.81
CA LYS A 155 0.54 -1.56 7.91
C LYS A 155 0.93 -0.21 8.52
N LEU A 156 1.20 0.80 7.68
CA LEU A 156 1.50 2.16 8.13
C LEU A 156 0.35 2.79 8.92
N ILE A 157 -0.90 2.55 8.51
CA ILE A 157 -2.10 3.02 9.22
C ILE A 157 -2.31 2.24 10.52
N SER A 158 -1.95 0.96 10.60
CA SER A 158 -1.98 0.22 11.86
C SER A 158 -1.04 0.82 12.90
N LEU A 159 0.12 1.33 12.47
CA LEU A 159 1.07 2.02 13.35
C LEU A 159 0.68 3.47 13.65
N HIS A 160 0.07 4.16 12.69
CA HIS A 160 -0.22 5.59 12.75
C HIS A 160 -1.63 5.90 12.23
N PRO A 161 -2.70 5.47 12.92
CA PRO A 161 -4.07 5.57 12.39
C PRO A 161 -4.61 7.01 12.36
N PHE A 162 -3.95 7.94 13.07
CA PHE A 162 -4.24 9.38 13.01
C PHE A 162 -3.42 10.14 11.97
N ASN A 163 -2.58 9.47 11.16
CA ASN A 163 -1.85 10.13 10.07
C ASN A 163 -2.75 10.31 8.82
N PRO A 164 -3.21 11.53 8.48
CA PRO A 164 -4.13 11.74 7.36
C PRO A 164 -3.53 11.33 6.01
N TRP A 165 -2.22 11.50 5.82
CA TRP A 165 -1.58 11.30 4.52
C TRP A 165 -1.54 9.83 4.10
N ASN A 166 -1.42 8.92 5.05
CA ASN A 166 -1.46 7.49 4.78
C ASN A 166 -2.86 7.04 4.34
N TRP A 167 -3.90 7.54 4.99
CA TRP A 167 -5.28 7.33 4.57
C TRP A 167 -5.55 7.88 3.17
N GLY A 168 -5.04 9.08 2.85
CA GLY A 168 -5.24 9.68 1.54
C GLY A 168 -4.60 8.84 0.43
N ARG A 169 -3.37 8.37 0.68
CA ARG A 169 -2.66 7.44 -0.22
C ARG A 169 -3.38 6.10 -0.35
N LEU A 170 -3.98 5.59 0.72
CA LEU A 170 -4.77 4.36 0.69
C LEU A 170 -6.03 4.54 -0.17
N GLY A 171 -6.70 5.69 -0.06
CA GLY A 171 -7.83 6.05 -0.90
C GLY A 171 -7.48 6.07 -2.39
N GLU A 172 -6.35 6.69 -2.75
CA GLU A 172 -5.83 6.66 -4.12
C GLU A 172 -5.51 5.23 -4.58
N ALA A 173 -4.88 4.42 -3.73
CA ALA A 173 -4.51 3.06 -4.10
C ALA A 173 -5.75 2.19 -4.37
N TYR A 174 -6.80 2.30 -3.54
CA TYR A 174 -8.07 1.61 -3.77
C TYR A 174 -8.81 2.11 -5.03
N LEU A 175 -8.79 3.42 -5.29
CA LEU A 175 -9.38 3.99 -6.49
C LEU A 175 -8.74 3.44 -7.77
N ASN A 176 -7.43 3.27 -7.77
CA ASN A 176 -6.67 2.69 -8.88
C ASN A 176 -6.82 1.17 -8.99
N LEU A 177 -7.12 0.48 -7.89
CA LEU A 177 -7.29 -0.98 -7.87
C LEU A 177 -8.56 -1.42 -8.62
N GLY A 178 -9.67 -0.69 -8.50
CA GLY A 178 -10.96 -1.05 -9.11
C GLY A 178 -10.88 -1.34 -10.62
N PRO A 179 -10.35 -0.40 -11.44
CA PRO A 179 -10.16 -0.62 -12.88
C PRO A 179 -9.25 -1.81 -13.20
N VAL A 180 -8.17 -2.02 -12.42
CA VAL A 180 -7.21 -3.11 -12.63
C VAL A 180 -7.87 -4.47 -12.39
N LEU A 181 -8.63 -4.62 -11.31
CA LEU A 181 -9.37 -5.85 -11.01
C LEU A 181 -10.46 -6.11 -12.06
N SER A 182 -11.19 -5.07 -12.44
CA SER A 182 -12.24 -5.17 -13.48
C SER A 182 -11.66 -5.59 -14.84
N ALA A 183 -10.49 -5.07 -15.21
CA ALA A 183 -9.79 -5.45 -16.43
C ALA A 183 -9.20 -6.87 -16.37
N SER A 184 -8.67 -7.29 -15.22
CA SER A 184 -8.18 -8.66 -15.00
C SER A 184 -9.31 -9.68 -15.21
N LEU A 185 -10.48 -9.42 -14.61
CA LEU A 185 -11.71 -10.19 -14.83
C LEU A 185 -12.21 -10.15 -16.28
N ALA A 186 -11.71 -9.26 -17.13
CA ALA A 186 -11.99 -9.23 -18.57
C ALA A 186 -10.96 -9.98 -19.41
N SER A 187 -9.70 -10.00 -18.99
CA SER A 187 -8.65 -10.76 -19.67
C SER A 187 -8.81 -12.27 -19.52
N SER A 188 -9.16 -12.76 -18.32
CA SER A 188 -9.41 -14.19 -18.05
C SER A 188 -10.58 -14.77 -18.86
N GLN A 189 -11.44 -13.91 -19.42
CA GLN A 189 -12.55 -14.32 -20.30
C GLN A 189 -12.12 -14.62 -21.73
N LYS A 190 -11.05 -14.00 -22.23
CA LYS A 190 -10.55 -14.27 -23.59
C LYS A 190 -9.82 -15.60 -23.68
N GLU A 191 -9.17 -16.05 -22.61
CA GLU A 191 -8.46 -17.33 -22.61
C GLU A 191 -9.41 -18.53 -22.45
N ASN A 192 -10.50 -18.39 -21.67
CA ASN A 192 -11.47 -19.46 -21.45
C ASN A 192 -12.53 -19.62 -22.56
N SER A 193 -12.55 -18.77 -23.59
CA SER A 193 -13.50 -18.84 -24.71
C SER A 193 -12.93 -19.51 -25.97
N PHE A 194 -11.67 -19.97 -25.96
CA PHE A 194 -11.02 -20.68 -27.07
C PHE A 194 -10.64 -22.12 -26.70
N THR A 195 -11.57 -22.92 -26.18
CA THR A 195 -11.44 -24.39 -26.16
C THR A 195 -12.78 -25.06 -26.43
N SER A 196 -13.30 -24.86 -27.65
CA SER A 196 -14.22 -25.82 -28.26
C SER A 196 -14.16 -25.71 -29.77
N SER A 197 -13.17 -26.40 -30.35
CA SER A 197 -13.26 -26.87 -31.73
C SER A 197 -12.68 -28.27 -31.76
N ASP A 198 -13.55 -29.25 -31.52
CA ASP A 198 -13.28 -30.63 -31.90
C ASP A 198 -13.98 -30.88 -33.23
N THR A 199 -13.19 -31.01 -34.29
CA THR A 199 -13.44 -31.97 -35.37
C THR A 199 -12.15 -32.22 -36.14
N ALA A 200 -11.57 -33.38 -35.83
CA ALA A 200 -10.87 -34.32 -36.71
C ALA A 200 -9.84 -33.77 -37.72
N ILE A 201 -8.59 -34.07 -37.38
CA ILE A 201 -7.38 -34.19 -38.20
C ILE A 201 -7.66 -34.69 -39.63
N LYS A 202 -7.08 -34.02 -40.64
CA LYS A 202 -6.44 -34.69 -41.78
C LYS A 202 -5.34 -33.83 -42.41
N SER A 203 -4.12 -34.36 -42.33
CA SER A 203 -2.91 -33.86 -42.97
C SER A 203 -2.99 -33.95 -44.49
N SER A 204 -2.49 -32.94 -45.18
CA SER A 204 -2.31 -32.93 -46.63
C SER A 204 -0.85 -33.26 -47.01
N PHE A 205 -0.65 -34.39 -47.69
CA PHE A 205 0.42 -34.59 -48.69
C PHE A 205 -0.24 -35.11 -49.98
N PRO A 206 0.23 -34.74 -51.19
CA PRO A 206 -0.43 -35.11 -52.43
C PRO A 206 0.17 -36.38 -53.04
N HIS A 207 -0.67 -37.29 -53.52
CA HIS A 207 -0.29 -38.17 -54.63
C HIS A 207 -1.46 -38.39 -55.61
N SER A 208 -1.04 -38.40 -56.88
CA SER A 208 -1.79 -38.51 -58.12
C SER A 208 -2.31 -39.93 -58.37
N GLY A 209 -3.46 -40.08 -59.04
CA GLY A 209 -3.73 -41.28 -59.84
C GLY A 209 -5.20 -41.65 -60.05
N LYS A 210 -5.73 -41.22 -61.20
CA LYS A 210 -6.56 -41.97 -62.18
C LYS A 210 -7.89 -42.68 -61.81
N ASP A 211 -8.86 -42.34 -62.66
CA ASP A 211 -9.86 -43.15 -63.37
C ASP A 211 -11.09 -43.74 -62.63
N CYS A 212 -12.27 -43.35 -63.14
CA CYS A 212 -13.31 -44.22 -63.73
C CYS A 212 -14.76 -43.95 -63.27
N LEU A 213 -15.51 -43.24 -64.12
CA LEU A 213 -16.83 -43.57 -64.70
C LEU A 213 -18.05 -44.03 -63.86
N LEU A 214 -19.13 -43.23 -64.03
CA LEU A 214 -20.53 -43.57 -64.43
C LEU A 214 -21.69 -43.68 -63.41
N CYS A 215 -22.76 -42.98 -63.82
CA CYS A 215 -24.22 -43.24 -63.71
C CYS A 215 -25.03 -42.94 -62.42
N PHE A 216 -26.03 -42.05 -62.60
CA PHE A 216 -27.30 -41.88 -61.84
C PHE A 216 -28.33 -43.00 -62.19
N PRO A 217 -29.58 -43.10 -61.64
CA PRO A 217 -30.29 -42.32 -60.58
C PRO A 217 -31.11 -43.14 -59.53
N GLU A 218 -31.70 -42.40 -58.56
CA GLU A 218 -32.97 -42.59 -57.81
C GLU A 218 -33.23 -43.82 -56.91
N THR A 219 -33.49 -43.57 -55.60
CA THR A 219 -34.81 -43.75 -54.93
C THR A 219 -34.75 -43.35 -53.44
N LEU A 220 -35.75 -42.59 -53.00
CA LEU A 220 -36.20 -42.34 -51.61
C LEU A 220 -36.87 -43.62 -51.03
N PRO A 221 -37.11 -43.79 -49.70
CA PRO A 221 -37.70 -42.77 -48.83
C PRO A 221 -37.31 -42.72 -47.33
N GLU A 222 -37.72 -41.59 -46.74
CA GLU A 222 -38.19 -41.37 -45.36
C GLU A 222 -37.41 -41.96 -44.17
N GLY A 223 -36.83 -41.04 -43.40
CA GLY A 223 -36.42 -41.26 -42.02
C GLY A 223 -36.28 -39.92 -41.30
N SER A 224 -37.39 -39.45 -40.73
CA SER A 224 -37.46 -38.26 -39.90
C SER A 224 -36.48 -38.31 -38.72
N VAL A 225 -35.57 -37.34 -38.63
CA VAL A 225 -35.01 -36.92 -37.35
C VAL A 225 -34.99 -35.40 -37.34
N GLU A 226 -36.01 -34.82 -36.70
CA GLU A 226 -35.99 -33.42 -36.28
C GLU A 226 -34.75 -33.21 -35.39
N VAL A 227 -33.78 -32.47 -35.90
CA VAL A 227 -32.73 -31.88 -35.08
C VAL A 227 -33.39 -30.82 -34.21
N SER A 228 -33.59 -31.18 -32.95
CA SER A 228 -34.04 -30.33 -31.85
C SER A 228 -33.44 -28.92 -31.93
N SER A 229 -34.29 -27.95 -32.25
CA SER A 229 -33.99 -26.51 -32.15
C SER A 229 -33.90 -26.03 -30.69
N GLY A 230 -34.16 -26.91 -29.72
CA GLY A 230 -34.16 -26.59 -28.29
C GLY A 230 -32.77 -26.39 -27.67
N ASN A 231 -31.70 -26.94 -28.27
CA ASN A 231 -30.35 -26.84 -27.69
C ASN A 231 -29.67 -25.48 -27.94
N LYS A 232 -29.97 -24.80 -29.05
CA LYS A 232 -29.39 -23.45 -29.31
C LYS A 232 -29.95 -22.41 -28.35
N GLN A 233 -31.26 -22.43 -28.10
CA GLN A 233 -31.92 -21.46 -27.23
C GLN A 233 -31.58 -21.65 -25.74
N ARG A 234 -31.35 -22.90 -25.31
CA ARG A 234 -30.88 -23.22 -23.94
C ARG A 234 -29.44 -22.80 -23.72
N ASN A 235 -28.57 -23.00 -24.72
CA ASN A 235 -27.17 -22.55 -24.67
C ASN A 235 -27.05 -21.02 -24.73
N GLU A 236 -27.85 -20.32 -25.54
CA GLU A 236 -27.88 -18.85 -25.55
C GLU A 236 -28.38 -18.24 -24.24
N LYS A 237 -29.41 -18.84 -23.61
CA LYS A 237 -29.89 -18.41 -22.28
C LYS A 237 -28.85 -18.67 -21.19
N ALA A 238 -28.16 -19.81 -21.23
CA ALA A 238 -27.07 -20.11 -20.31
C ALA A 238 -25.89 -19.13 -20.48
N LEU A 239 -25.51 -18.80 -21.72
CA LEU A 239 -24.45 -17.82 -22.00
C LEU A 239 -24.83 -16.41 -21.52
N LYS A 240 -26.07 -15.98 -21.75
CA LYS A 240 -26.59 -14.69 -21.26
C LYS A 240 -26.62 -14.63 -19.73
N ASN A 241 -27.03 -15.71 -19.06
CA ASN A 241 -27.03 -15.76 -17.60
C ASN A 241 -25.61 -15.71 -17.01
N ILE A 242 -24.65 -16.38 -17.64
CA ILE A 242 -23.23 -16.28 -17.26
C ILE A 242 -22.73 -14.85 -17.46
N GLN A 243 -22.99 -14.24 -18.62
CA GLN A 243 -22.54 -12.88 -18.92
C GLN A 243 -23.14 -11.82 -17.98
N ASN A 244 -24.41 -11.97 -17.60
CA ASN A 244 -25.08 -11.11 -16.63
C ASN A 244 -24.45 -11.25 -15.24
N ARG A 245 -24.26 -12.48 -14.75
CA ARG A 245 -23.62 -12.75 -13.46
C ARG A 245 -22.19 -12.18 -13.39
N MET A 246 -21.43 -12.31 -14.47
CA MET A 246 -20.06 -11.76 -14.55
C MET A 246 -20.04 -10.22 -14.60
N THR A 247 -21.10 -9.60 -15.15
CA THR A 247 -21.24 -8.14 -15.16
C THR A 247 -21.59 -7.62 -13.77
N GLU A 248 -22.45 -8.34 -13.05
CA GLU A 248 -22.78 -8.07 -11.64
C GLU A 248 -21.56 -8.22 -10.73
N GLU A 249 -20.75 -9.27 -10.91
CA GLU A 249 -19.53 -9.49 -10.14
C GLU A 249 -18.50 -8.36 -10.33
N ARG A 250 -18.31 -7.89 -11.56
CA ARG A 250 -17.43 -6.73 -11.84
C ARG A 250 -17.96 -5.44 -11.23
N ALA A 251 -19.27 -5.20 -11.34
CA ALA A 251 -19.89 -4.04 -10.74
C ALA A 251 -19.74 -4.05 -9.22
N ALA A 252 -19.88 -5.22 -8.59
CA ALA A 252 -19.68 -5.40 -7.15
C ALA A 252 -18.22 -5.12 -6.73
N VAL A 253 -17.22 -5.64 -7.44
CA VAL A 253 -15.80 -5.37 -7.15
C VAL A 253 -15.45 -3.89 -7.31
N LEU A 254 -15.97 -3.24 -8.35
CA LEU A 254 -15.76 -1.80 -8.56
C LEU A 254 -16.43 -0.98 -7.44
N LEU A 255 -17.66 -1.34 -7.05
CA LEU A 255 -18.39 -0.67 -5.98
C LEU A 255 -17.66 -0.83 -4.64
N GLU A 256 -17.15 -2.04 -4.33
CA GLU A 256 -16.40 -2.30 -3.10
C GLU A 256 -15.10 -1.48 -3.04
N THR A 257 -14.34 -1.42 -4.14
CA THR A 257 -13.11 -0.63 -4.19
C THR A 257 -13.40 0.88 -4.12
N GLN A 258 -14.48 1.37 -4.73
CA GLN A 258 -14.94 2.76 -4.59
C GLN A 258 -15.37 3.09 -3.17
N MET A 259 -16.06 2.17 -2.49
CA MET A 259 -16.45 2.32 -1.08
C MET A 259 -15.21 2.44 -0.17
N LYS A 260 -14.23 1.54 -0.33
CA LYS A 260 -12.97 1.58 0.43
C LYS A 260 -12.19 2.88 0.17
N ALA A 261 -12.15 3.33 -1.09
CA ALA A 261 -11.54 4.60 -1.46
C ALA A 261 -12.24 5.79 -0.79
N CYS A 262 -13.58 5.85 -0.87
CA CYS A 262 -14.41 6.89 -0.26
C CYS A 262 -14.22 6.95 1.26
N ALA A 263 -14.28 5.80 1.94
CA ALA A 263 -14.04 5.71 3.39
C ALA A 263 -12.64 6.23 3.78
N SER A 264 -11.62 5.85 3.02
CA SER A 264 -10.25 6.33 3.24
C SER A 264 -10.11 7.84 3.04
N PHE A 265 -10.77 8.41 2.03
CA PHE A 265 -10.78 9.85 1.79
C PHE A 265 -11.56 10.63 2.85
N ILE A 266 -12.71 10.13 3.29
CA ILE A 266 -13.48 10.72 4.39
C ILE A 266 -12.63 10.73 5.66
N ARG A 267 -11.99 9.60 6.00
CA ARG A 267 -11.07 9.54 7.14
C ARG A 267 -9.94 10.55 7.03
N THR A 268 -9.34 10.68 5.85
CA THR A 268 -8.31 11.70 5.59
C THR A 268 -8.82 13.10 5.88
N ARG A 269 -10.02 13.45 5.39
CA ARG A 269 -10.63 14.76 5.62
C ARG A 269 -10.89 15.02 7.10
N LEU A 270 -11.44 14.05 7.83
CA LEU A 270 -11.71 14.16 9.27
C LEU A 270 -10.42 14.43 10.06
N LEU A 271 -9.35 13.69 9.77
CA LEU A 271 -8.04 13.86 10.41
C LEU A 271 -7.38 15.20 10.07
N LEU A 272 -7.53 15.66 8.82
CA LEU A 272 -7.06 16.99 8.42
C LEU A 272 -7.82 18.11 9.15
N GLN A 273 -9.13 17.97 9.32
CA GLN A 273 -9.95 18.92 10.08
C GLN A 273 -9.55 18.95 11.56
N LEU A 274 -9.27 17.79 12.15
CA LEU A 274 -8.76 17.68 13.52
C LEU A 274 -7.45 18.47 13.72
N ALA A 275 -6.50 18.32 12.81
CA ALA A 275 -5.20 18.98 12.90
C ALA A 275 -5.22 20.46 12.48
N GLN A 276 -6.32 20.95 11.88
CA GLN A 276 -6.35 22.24 11.19
C GLN A 276 -6.05 23.42 12.12
N CYS A 277 -6.58 23.40 13.35
CA CYS A 277 -6.39 24.50 14.30
C CYS A 277 -4.95 24.65 14.80
N GLN A 278 -4.13 23.59 14.66
CA GLN A 278 -2.72 23.57 15.07
C GLN A 278 -1.77 23.95 13.93
N GLN A 279 -2.28 24.07 12.70
CA GLN A 279 -1.48 24.29 11.51
C GLN A 279 -1.50 25.76 11.07
N THR A 280 -0.37 26.23 10.55
CA THR A 280 -0.22 27.59 10.02
C THR A 280 0.54 27.59 8.69
N SER A 281 0.47 28.71 7.96
CA SER A 281 1.23 28.93 6.71
C SER A 281 1.03 27.79 5.69
N PHE A 282 2.12 27.32 5.05
CA PHE A 282 2.11 26.27 4.03
C PHE A 282 1.50 24.94 4.49
N ALA A 283 1.57 24.62 5.79
CA ALA A 283 0.96 23.40 6.31
C ALA A 283 -0.57 23.48 6.25
N LEU A 284 -1.14 24.62 6.67
CA LEU A 284 -2.57 24.88 6.62
C LEU A 284 -3.06 24.99 5.17
N GLU A 285 -2.31 25.66 4.30
CA GLU A 285 -2.65 25.76 2.87
C GLU A 285 -2.72 24.37 2.23
N ARG A 286 -1.71 23.52 2.46
CA ARG A 286 -1.68 22.15 1.95
C ARG A 286 -2.86 21.33 2.47
N ASN A 287 -3.21 21.48 3.75
CA ASN A 287 -4.35 20.83 4.36
C ASN A 287 -5.66 21.21 3.64
N LEU A 288 -5.98 22.50 3.57
CA LEU A 288 -7.21 23.00 2.94
C LEU A 288 -7.30 22.59 1.47
N LYS A 289 -6.20 22.68 0.73
CA LYS A 289 -6.12 22.22 -0.65
C LYS A 289 -6.44 20.73 -0.77
N THR A 290 -5.88 19.90 0.11
CA THR A 290 -6.11 18.45 0.10
C THR A 290 -7.57 18.12 0.44
N GLN A 291 -8.19 18.84 1.38
CA GLN A 291 -9.62 18.66 1.68
C GLN A 291 -10.49 18.96 0.45
N GLN A 292 -10.18 20.03 -0.29
CA GLN A 292 -10.91 20.38 -1.52
C GLN A 292 -10.73 19.33 -2.62
N GLU A 293 -9.51 18.82 -2.83
CA GLU A 293 -9.24 17.76 -3.81
C GLU A 293 -10.00 16.46 -3.47
N ILE A 294 -10.12 16.14 -2.19
CA ILE A 294 -10.91 15.00 -1.69
C ILE A 294 -12.38 15.21 -2.00
N GLU A 295 -12.94 16.39 -1.70
CA GLU A 295 -14.34 16.71 -1.97
C GLU A 295 -14.67 16.54 -3.47
N ASP A 296 -13.79 17.02 -4.35
CA ASP A 296 -13.98 16.90 -5.80
C ASP A 296 -13.85 15.46 -6.32
N LYS A 297 -13.03 14.62 -5.67
CA LYS A 297 -13.00 13.17 -5.94
C LYS A 297 -14.27 12.49 -5.43
N MET A 298 -14.74 12.86 -4.25
CA MET A 298 -15.93 12.25 -3.64
C MET A 298 -17.20 12.45 -4.46
N LYS A 299 -17.36 13.62 -5.08
CA LYS A 299 -18.45 13.90 -6.03
C LYS A 299 -18.53 12.89 -7.18
N ARG A 300 -17.41 12.27 -7.56
CA ARG A 300 -17.34 11.28 -8.65
C ARG A 300 -17.85 9.89 -8.27
N PHE A 301 -17.95 9.58 -6.97
CA PHE A 301 -18.46 8.29 -6.51
C PHE A 301 -19.98 8.17 -6.58
N SER A 302 -20.71 9.29 -6.66
CA SER A 302 -22.17 9.32 -6.76
C SER A 302 -22.90 8.57 -5.62
N PHE A 303 -22.30 8.48 -4.43
CA PHE A 303 -22.98 7.99 -3.23
C PHE A 303 -24.03 8.99 -2.75
N LYS A 304 -25.10 8.49 -2.13
CA LYS A 304 -26.13 9.33 -1.48
C LYS A 304 -25.57 10.00 -0.24
N GLU A 305 -26.12 11.16 0.12
CA GLU A 305 -25.68 11.91 1.30
C GLU A 305 -25.75 11.07 2.58
N ASP A 306 -26.85 10.35 2.81
CA ASP A 306 -27.02 9.45 3.96
C ASP A 306 -25.91 8.40 4.05
N THR A 307 -25.44 7.91 2.90
CA THR A 307 -24.34 6.97 2.81
C THR A 307 -22.99 7.61 3.17
N LEU A 308 -22.75 8.84 2.70
CA LEU A 308 -21.54 9.60 3.04
C LEU A 308 -21.50 9.95 4.54
N LEU A 309 -22.64 10.30 5.12
CA LEU A 309 -22.79 10.55 6.56
C LEU A 309 -22.49 9.30 7.38
N LEU A 310 -23.05 8.14 7.01
CA LEU A 310 -22.75 6.86 7.65
C LEU A 310 -21.25 6.54 7.60
N ILE A 311 -20.62 6.70 6.44
CA ILE A 311 -19.18 6.45 6.31
C ILE A 311 -18.39 7.41 7.19
N ALA A 312 -18.78 8.69 7.28
CA ALA A 312 -18.13 9.66 8.15
C ALA A 312 -18.28 9.33 9.64
N GLU A 313 -19.44 8.83 10.06
CA GLU A 313 -19.66 8.37 11.42
C GLU A 313 -18.74 7.19 11.77
N VAL A 314 -18.74 6.15 10.92
CA VAL A 314 -17.91 4.96 11.14
C VAL A 314 -16.43 5.30 11.12
N MET A 315 -15.97 6.09 10.14
CA MET A 315 -14.57 6.51 10.04
C MET A 315 -14.19 7.58 11.05
N GLY A 316 -15.12 8.11 11.84
CA GLY A 316 -14.89 9.11 12.88
C GLY A 316 -15.00 8.58 14.31
N GLU A 317 -15.45 7.34 14.51
CA GLU A 317 -15.79 6.75 15.81
C GLU A 317 -14.62 6.74 16.83
N ASP A 318 -13.39 6.67 16.35
CA ASP A 318 -12.18 6.69 17.16
C ASP A 318 -11.51 8.06 17.28
N ILE A 319 -12.01 9.09 16.58
CA ILE A 319 -11.51 10.47 16.66
C ILE A 319 -12.11 11.18 17.88
N VAL A 320 -11.81 10.65 19.06
CA VAL A 320 -12.20 11.22 20.36
C VAL A 320 -10.96 11.54 21.19
N PRO A 321 -10.97 12.60 22.03
CA PRO A 321 -9.78 13.07 22.76
C PRO A 321 -9.09 11.98 23.58
N GLU A 322 -9.85 11.04 24.16
CA GLU A 322 -9.33 9.94 24.97
C GLU A 322 -8.46 8.99 24.15
N LYS A 323 -8.96 8.54 22.99
CA LYS A 323 -8.24 7.62 22.11
C LYS A 323 -7.01 8.26 21.47
N ILE A 324 -7.11 9.55 21.12
CA ILE A 324 -5.97 10.32 20.58
C ILE A 324 -4.84 10.38 21.62
N ARG A 325 -5.19 10.65 22.89
CA ARG A 325 -4.19 10.72 23.97
C ARG A 325 -3.51 9.36 24.18
N ASP A 326 -4.28 8.28 24.26
CA ASP A 326 -3.72 6.95 24.54
C ASP A 326 -2.72 6.50 23.47
N GLU A 327 -2.95 6.87 22.21
CA GLU A 327 -2.06 6.50 21.10
C GLU A 327 -0.75 7.32 21.09
N VAL A 328 -0.82 8.63 21.35
CA VAL A 328 0.38 9.49 21.49
C VAL A 328 1.32 8.99 22.59
N HIS A 329 0.78 8.43 23.68
CA HIS A 329 1.59 7.88 24.77
C HIS A 329 2.16 6.47 24.46
N THR A 330 1.63 5.80 23.44
CA THR A 330 2.04 4.45 23.04
C THR A 330 3.14 4.47 21.97
N GLU A 331 3.20 5.52 21.13
CA GLU A 331 4.20 5.69 20.05
C GLU A 331 5.65 5.63 20.53
N VAL A 332 5.95 6.04 21.78
CA VAL A 332 7.33 6.23 22.29
C VAL A 332 7.95 4.95 22.90
N LYS A 333 7.23 3.83 22.97
CA LYS A 333 7.77 2.63 23.63
C LYS A 333 8.70 1.85 22.68
N CYS A 334 9.94 1.63 23.10
CA CYS A 334 10.80 0.60 22.52
C CYS A 334 10.17 -0.78 22.78
N VAL A 335 9.39 -1.26 21.82
CA VAL A 335 8.70 -2.54 21.90
C VAL A 335 9.59 -3.62 21.25
N GLY A 336 9.85 -4.73 21.93
CA GLY A 336 10.61 -5.84 21.35
C GLY A 336 9.98 -6.37 20.05
N PRO A 337 10.74 -7.07 19.17
CA PRO A 337 10.28 -7.46 17.82
C PRO A 337 8.93 -8.17 17.79
N ALA A 338 8.65 -9.04 18.77
CA ALA A 338 7.39 -9.79 18.85
C ALA A 338 6.17 -8.88 19.07
N ALA A 339 6.30 -7.84 19.89
CA ALA A 339 5.20 -6.94 20.15
C ALA A 339 5.09 -5.83 19.08
N LEU A 340 6.15 -5.55 18.30
CA LEU A 340 6.02 -4.79 17.05
C LEU A 340 5.20 -5.55 16.00
N THR A 341 5.45 -6.85 15.84
CA THR A 341 4.64 -7.69 14.94
C THR A 341 3.17 -7.71 15.35
N ALA A 342 2.86 -7.64 16.65
CA ALA A 342 1.48 -7.57 17.14
C ALA A 342 0.80 -6.21 16.90
N LEU A 343 1.57 -5.11 16.77
CA LEU A 343 1.03 -3.78 16.47
C LEU A 343 0.67 -3.62 14.99
N VAL A 344 1.21 -4.47 14.12
CA VAL A 344 0.99 -4.43 12.69
C VAL A 344 0.03 -5.55 12.29
N ILE A 345 -0.91 -5.25 11.41
CA ILE A 345 -1.80 -6.24 10.82
C ILE A 345 -1.02 -7.40 10.18
N GLY A 346 -1.53 -8.62 10.36
CA GLY A 346 -1.01 -9.80 9.69
C GLY A 346 -1.52 -9.97 8.25
N SER A 347 -2.65 -9.36 7.91
CA SER A 347 -3.26 -9.47 6.57
C SER A 347 -4.11 -8.27 6.18
N SER A 348 -4.32 -8.08 4.86
CA SER A 348 -5.26 -7.07 4.34
C SER A 348 -6.68 -7.31 4.83
N LYS A 349 -7.11 -8.57 4.96
CA LYS A 349 -8.44 -8.91 5.45
C LYS A 349 -8.67 -8.42 6.87
N GLU A 350 -7.69 -8.61 7.76
CA GLU A 350 -7.75 -8.12 9.14
C GLU A 350 -7.92 -6.60 9.20
N PHE A 351 -7.20 -5.86 8.35
CA PHE A 351 -7.36 -4.41 8.25
C PHE A 351 -8.74 -4.00 7.76
N GLU A 352 -9.20 -4.61 6.67
CA GLU A 352 -10.49 -4.28 6.07
C GLU A 352 -11.65 -4.63 7.01
N ASP A 353 -11.52 -5.72 7.76
CA ASP A 353 -12.47 -6.11 8.79
C ASP A 353 -12.53 -5.10 9.94
N LYS A 354 -11.39 -4.53 10.34
CA LYS A 354 -11.33 -3.51 11.39
C LYS A 354 -11.98 -2.20 10.94
N TRP A 355 -11.66 -1.74 9.74
CA TRP A 355 -11.98 -0.37 9.30
C TRP A 355 -13.19 -0.26 8.38
N PHE A 356 -13.52 -1.29 7.61
CA PHE A 356 -14.55 -1.21 6.56
C PHE A 356 -15.73 -2.17 6.78
N ARG A 357 -15.66 -3.11 7.73
CA ARG A 357 -16.74 -4.09 7.98
C ARG A 357 -18.09 -3.43 8.26
N LYS A 358 -18.15 -2.49 9.22
CA LYS A 358 -19.39 -1.78 9.57
C LYS A 358 -20.00 -1.11 8.33
N ILE A 359 -19.17 -0.49 7.49
CA ILE A 359 -19.61 0.12 6.25
C ILE A 359 -20.17 -0.97 5.31
N LYS A 360 -19.39 -2.02 5.05
CA LYS A 360 -19.77 -3.13 4.15
C LYS A 360 -21.10 -3.78 4.53
N ASP A 361 -21.34 -4.02 5.82
CA ASP A 361 -22.56 -4.65 6.33
C ASP A 361 -23.81 -3.81 6.04
N HIS A 362 -23.68 -2.47 5.98
CA HIS A 362 -24.77 -1.58 5.58
C HIS A 362 -25.02 -1.56 4.06
N PHE A 363 -24.02 -1.85 3.24
CA PHE A 363 -24.15 -1.93 1.78
C PHE A 363 -24.62 -3.30 1.27
N CYS A 364 -24.55 -4.35 2.10
CA CYS A 364 -25.04 -5.70 1.78
C CYS A 364 -26.22 -6.10 2.68
N PRO A 365 -27.48 -5.74 2.35
CA PRO A 365 -28.63 -6.13 3.16
C PRO A 365 -28.98 -7.63 3.10
N PHE A 366 -28.39 -8.42 2.19
CA PHE A 366 -29.00 -9.67 1.70
C PHE A 366 -28.33 -11.00 2.08
N GLU A 367 -27.20 -11.03 2.79
CA GLU A 367 -26.60 -12.33 3.21
C GLU A 367 -27.03 -12.79 4.62
N ASN A 368 -27.56 -11.91 5.47
CA ASN A 368 -27.89 -12.26 6.86
C ASN A 368 -29.37 -12.67 7.10
N GLN A 369 -30.21 -12.73 6.06
CA GLN A 369 -31.62 -13.14 6.22
C GLN A 369 -31.90 -14.62 5.92
N PHE A 370 -30.93 -15.41 5.45
CA PHE A 370 -31.15 -16.84 5.16
C PHE A 370 -30.94 -17.80 6.35
N HIS A 371 -30.64 -17.27 7.55
CA HIS A 371 -30.49 -18.10 8.75
C HIS A 371 -31.59 -17.95 9.81
N THR A 372 -32.61 -17.13 9.55
CA THR A 372 -33.71 -16.96 10.51
C THR A 372 -35.03 -17.18 9.78
N GLU A 373 -35.45 -18.45 9.72
CA GLU A 373 -36.84 -18.93 9.70
C GLU A 373 -36.92 -20.30 9.00
N ILE A 374 -36.40 -21.33 9.66
CA ILE A 374 -37.08 -22.62 9.65
C ILE A 374 -37.99 -22.58 10.87
N GLN A 375 -39.12 -21.88 10.76
CA GLN A 375 -40.25 -22.11 11.66
C GLN A 375 -40.82 -23.47 11.31
N ILE A 376 -40.49 -24.47 12.12
CA ILE A 376 -41.28 -25.69 12.20
C ILE A 376 -42.53 -25.33 13.00
N LEU A 377 -43.70 -25.47 12.39
CA LEU A 377 -44.97 -25.55 13.10
C LEU A 377 -45.98 -26.34 12.25
N PRO A 378 -46.94 -27.08 12.84
CA PRO A 378 -47.00 -27.71 14.16
C PRO A 378 -46.74 -29.23 14.13
#